data_AF-A0AAN3IPX6-F1
#
_entry.id   AF-A0AAN3IPX6-F1
#
_cell.length_a   1.000
_cell.length_b   1.000
_cell.length_c   1.000
_cell.angle_alpha   90.00
_cell.angle_beta   90.00
_cell.angle_gamma   90.00
#
_symmetry.space_group_name_H-M   'P 1'
#
loop_
_entity.id
_entity.type
_entity.pdbx_description
1 polymer ?
#
loop_
_entity_poly.entity_id
_entity_poly.type
_entity_poly.pdbx_seq_one_letter_code
_entity_poly.pdbx_strand_id
1 'polypeptide(L)'
;MRNKTREAMRLFLGGRCYTAEKLEKDYLAEVANYSNDRWEAPQRAARLAASVKRYKTSEMLRFIFATIAYDPDPDLTPLTVRRLCKALFGRTGSQWLVVEVFGEKGRQHRSADSNPEM
;
A
#
# COMPACT_ATOMS: atom_id res chain seq x y z
N MET A 1 -7.30 -20.49 -1.82
CA MET A 1 -7.43 -19.09 -1.35
C MET A 1 -8.07 -19.02 0.04
N ARG A 2 -7.27 -18.71 1.06
CA ARG A 2 -7.67 -18.56 2.47
C ARG A 2 -8.71 -17.44 2.62
N ASN A 3 -9.59 -17.55 3.61
CA ASN A 3 -10.64 -16.54 3.86
C ASN A 3 -10.06 -15.13 4.08
N LYS A 4 -8.96 -15.02 4.82
CA LYS A 4 -8.26 -13.73 5.05
C LYS A 4 -7.76 -13.11 3.73
N THR A 5 -7.22 -13.94 2.82
CA THR A 5 -6.77 -13.50 1.50
C THR A 5 -7.94 -12.98 0.67
N ARG A 6 -9.09 -13.68 0.69
CA ARG A 6 -10.31 -13.23 0.00
C ARG A 6 -10.82 -11.91 0.55
N GLU A 7 -10.80 -11.72 1.87
CA GLU A 7 -11.23 -10.48 2.51
C GLU A 7 -10.30 -9.31 2.16
N ALA A 8 -8.97 -9.52 2.24
CA ALA A 8 -7.98 -8.53 1.84
C ALA A 8 -8.16 -8.13 0.36
N MET A 9 -8.40 -9.11 -0.51
CA MET A 9 -8.69 -8.86 -1.93
C MET A 9 -9.97 -8.04 -2.11
N ARG A 10 -11.05 -8.38 -1.39
CA ARG A 10 -12.30 -7.62 -1.42
C ARG A 10 -12.10 -6.18 -0.94
N LEU A 11 -11.37 -5.96 0.16
CA LEU A 11 -11.05 -4.63 0.68
C LEU A 11 -10.22 -3.82 -0.31
N PHE A 12 -9.23 -4.46 -0.92
CA PHE A 12 -8.38 -3.82 -1.91
C PHE A 12 -9.17 -3.38 -3.15
N LEU A 13 -9.88 -4.31 -3.78
CA LEU A 13 -10.65 -4.04 -4.99
C LEU A 13 -11.88 -3.14 -4.72
N GLY A 14 -12.46 -3.22 -3.52
CA GLY A 14 -13.64 -2.45 -3.11
C GLY A 14 -13.37 -0.99 -2.74
N GLY A 15 -12.16 -0.47 -2.94
CA GLY A 15 -11.91 0.98 -2.82
C GLY A 15 -10.50 1.41 -2.42
N ARG A 16 -9.66 0.50 -1.94
CA ARG A 16 -8.26 0.81 -1.56
C ARG A 16 -7.27 0.76 -2.72
N CYS A 17 -7.66 0.16 -3.84
CA CYS A 17 -6.90 0.21 -5.07
C CYS A 17 -6.73 1.67 -5.53
N TYR A 18 -5.48 2.06 -5.73
CA TYR A 18 -5.11 3.34 -6.31
C TYR A 18 -4.85 3.15 -7.80
N THR A 19 -5.83 3.52 -8.62
CA THR A 19 -5.84 3.28 -10.07
C THR A 19 -5.06 4.35 -10.83
N ALA A 20 -4.88 4.14 -12.14
CA ALA A 20 -4.28 5.13 -13.03
C ALA A 20 -5.13 6.41 -13.08
N GLU A 21 -6.46 6.30 -13.06
CA GLU A 21 -7.33 7.50 -13.06
C GLU A 21 -7.16 8.31 -11.76
N LYS A 22 -6.96 7.65 -10.61
CA LYS A 22 -6.65 8.35 -9.35
C LYS A 22 -5.30 9.03 -9.39
N LEU A 23 -4.28 8.40 -9.99
CA LEU A 23 -2.96 9.00 -10.16
C LEU A 23 -3.04 10.24 -11.05
N GLU A 24 -3.73 10.14 -12.18
CA GLU A 24 -3.94 11.25 -13.11
C GLU A 24 -4.67 12.41 -12.43
N LYS A 25 -5.77 12.11 -11.71
CA LYS A 25 -6.52 13.12 -10.97
C LYS A 25 -5.64 13.85 -9.95
N ASP A 26 -4.87 13.14 -9.14
CA ASP A 26 -3.99 13.75 -8.14
C ASP A 26 -2.86 14.55 -8.80
N TYR A 27 -2.32 14.07 -9.93
CA TYR A 27 -1.34 14.80 -10.72
C TYR A 27 -1.90 16.11 -11.28
N LEU A 28 -3.07 16.06 -11.93
CA LEU A 28 -3.75 17.23 -12.47
C LEU A 28 -4.10 18.24 -11.37
N ALA A 29 -4.49 17.78 -10.18
CA ALA A 29 -4.71 18.65 -9.03
C ALA A 29 -3.43 19.39 -8.60
N GLU A 30 -2.26 18.72 -8.59
CA GLU A 30 -0.98 19.37 -8.32
C GLU A 30 -0.52 20.32 -9.43
N VAL A 31 -0.98 20.14 -10.67
CA VAL A 31 -0.74 21.08 -11.77
C VAL A 31 -1.65 22.30 -11.67
N ALA A 32 -2.95 22.09 -11.41
CA ALA A 32 -3.93 23.17 -11.30
C ALA A 32 -3.66 24.12 -10.12
N ASN A 33 -3.11 23.60 -9.02
CA ASN A 33 -2.77 24.39 -7.83
C ASN A 33 -1.34 24.97 -7.86
N TYR A 34 -0.62 24.84 -8.98
CA TYR A 34 0.72 25.38 -9.11
C TYR A 34 0.71 26.92 -9.16
N SER A 35 1.57 27.55 -8.37
CA SER A 35 1.82 28.99 -8.40
C SER A 35 3.31 29.27 -8.26
N ASN A 36 3.85 30.14 -9.11
CA ASN A 36 5.23 30.63 -8.99
C ASN A 36 5.41 31.54 -7.78
N ASP A 37 4.34 32.15 -7.28
CA ASP A 37 4.36 33.13 -6.20
C ASP A 37 4.47 32.45 -4.82
N ARG A 38 4.22 31.14 -4.74
CA ARG A 38 4.31 30.35 -3.52
C ARG A 38 5.44 29.32 -3.65
N TRP A 39 6.45 29.43 -2.81
CA TRP A 39 7.54 28.44 -2.76
C TRP A 39 7.09 27.15 -2.08
N GLU A 40 6.54 26.21 -2.86
CA GLU A 40 6.10 24.88 -2.39
C GLU A 40 6.77 23.70 -3.13
N ALA A 41 7.85 23.95 -3.89
CA ALA A 41 8.45 22.93 -4.76
C ALA A 41 8.80 21.62 -4.01
N PRO A 42 9.40 21.64 -2.80
CA PRO A 42 9.67 20.41 -2.05
C PRO A 42 8.40 19.66 -1.63
N GLN A 43 7.38 20.38 -1.15
CA GLN A 43 6.11 19.79 -0.71
C GLN A 43 5.35 19.19 -1.89
N ARG A 44 5.31 19.89 -3.02
CA ARG A 44 4.70 19.40 -4.26
C ARG A 44 5.41 18.14 -4.76
N ALA A 45 6.74 18.14 -4.80
CA ALA A 45 7.51 16.96 -5.16
C ALA A 45 7.21 15.78 -4.23
N ALA A 46 7.07 16.02 -2.92
CA ALA A 46 6.70 15.00 -1.94
C ALA A 46 5.28 14.43 -2.18
N ARG A 47 4.29 15.29 -2.47
CA ARG A 47 2.91 14.87 -2.78
C ARG A 47 2.85 14.03 -4.07
N LEU A 48 3.48 14.50 -5.14
CA LEU A 48 3.60 13.76 -6.40
C LEU A 48 4.31 12.41 -6.20
N ALA A 49 5.42 12.39 -5.47
CA ALA A 49 6.13 11.15 -5.15
C ALA A 49 5.26 10.19 -4.32
N ALA A 50 4.46 10.70 -3.39
CA ALA A 50 3.52 9.90 -2.60
C ALA A 50 2.43 9.27 -3.49
N SER A 51 1.85 10.02 -4.42
CA SER A 51 0.85 9.51 -5.38
C SER A 51 1.45 8.41 -6.27
N VAL A 52 2.64 8.63 -6.83
CA VAL A 52 3.36 7.62 -7.62
C VAL A 52 3.66 6.37 -6.79
N LYS A 53 4.07 6.54 -5.52
CA LYS A 53 4.33 5.42 -4.60
C LYS A 53 3.05 4.63 -4.32
N ARG A 54 1.91 5.31 -4.10
CA ARG A 54 0.59 4.66 -3.87
C ARG A 54 0.13 3.86 -5.09
N TYR A 55 0.23 4.45 -6.27
CA TYR A 55 -0.07 3.77 -7.53
C TYR A 55 0.80 2.52 -7.72
N LYS A 56 2.12 2.68 -7.66
CA LYS A 56 3.07 1.56 -7.80
C LYS A 56 2.83 0.47 -6.76
N THR A 57 2.44 0.84 -5.53
CA THR A 57 2.08 -0.15 -4.51
C THR A 57 0.81 -0.90 -4.88
N SER A 58 -0.24 -0.19 -5.32
CA SER A 58 -1.49 -0.81 -5.74
C SER A 58 -1.28 -1.79 -6.89
N GLU A 59 -0.46 -1.43 -7.88
CA GLU A 59 -0.13 -2.33 -9.00
C GLU A 59 0.61 -3.59 -8.55
N MET A 60 1.53 -3.47 -7.57
CA MET A 60 2.18 -4.66 -6.99
C MET A 60 1.19 -5.56 -6.25
N LEU A 61 0.27 -4.96 -5.47
CA LEU A 61 -0.74 -5.73 -4.75
C LEU A 61 -1.71 -6.41 -5.71
N ARG A 62 -2.11 -5.71 -6.78
CA ARG A 62 -2.93 -6.27 -7.85
C ARG A 62 -2.25 -7.47 -8.50
N PHE A 63 -0.94 -7.39 -8.77
CA PHE A 63 -0.16 -8.53 -9.25
C PHE A 63 -0.20 -9.69 -8.27
N ILE A 64 0.11 -9.46 -6.98
CA ILE A 64 0.09 -10.52 -5.94
C ILE A 64 -1.27 -11.21 -5.87
N PHE A 65 -2.36 -10.44 -5.89
CA PHE A 65 -3.71 -11.00 -5.88
C PHE A 65 -4.04 -11.79 -7.15
N ALA A 66 -3.58 -11.33 -8.32
CA ALA A 66 -3.85 -11.98 -9.59
C ALA A 66 -3.04 -13.27 -9.81
N THR A 67 -1.80 -13.35 -9.29
CA THR A 67 -0.86 -14.41 -9.66
C THR A 67 -0.45 -15.34 -8.52
N ILE A 68 -0.48 -14.88 -7.27
CA ILE A 68 0.08 -15.63 -6.12
C ILE A 68 -1.01 -16.06 -5.12
N ALA A 69 -2.07 -15.26 -5.00
CA ALA A 69 -3.11 -15.48 -3.99
C ALA A 69 -3.99 -16.72 -4.24
N TYR A 70 -3.97 -17.29 -5.44
CA TYR A 70 -4.74 -18.48 -5.79
C TYR A 70 -3.97 -19.77 -5.48
N ASP A 71 -2.71 -19.85 -5.91
CA ASP A 71 -1.80 -21.00 -5.76
C ASP A 71 -0.36 -20.45 -5.79
N PRO A 72 0.45 -20.59 -4.72
CA PRO A 72 0.26 -21.46 -3.55
C PRO A 72 -0.63 -20.90 -2.42
N ASP A 73 -1.27 -19.73 -2.60
CA ASP A 73 -2.08 -19.08 -1.54
C ASP A 73 -1.30 -18.90 -0.21
N PRO A 74 -0.15 -18.20 -0.28
CA PRO A 74 0.73 -18.04 0.87
C PRO A 74 0.07 -17.18 1.95
N ASP A 75 0.65 -17.20 3.15
CA ASP A 75 0.21 -16.33 4.23
C ASP A 75 0.55 -14.86 3.94
N LEU A 76 -0.41 -14.10 3.42
CA LEU A 76 -0.26 -12.70 3.02
C LEU A 76 -0.33 -11.72 4.19
N THR A 77 0.37 -11.99 5.30
CA THR A 77 0.55 -10.97 6.34
C THR A 77 1.27 -9.74 5.78
N PRO A 78 1.15 -8.56 6.43
CA PRO A 78 1.85 -7.35 5.99
C PRO A 78 3.36 -7.56 5.80
N LEU A 79 4.00 -8.38 6.66
CA LEU A 79 5.43 -8.68 6.53
C LEU A 79 5.73 -9.55 5.30
N THR A 80 4.93 -10.59 5.05
CA THR A 80 5.08 -11.44 3.87
C THR A 80 4.90 -10.63 2.59
N VAL A 81 3.84 -9.83 2.50
CA VAL A 81 3.58 -8.95 1.36
C VAL A 81 4.73 -7.98 1.14
N ARG A 82 5.25 -7.38 2.22
CA ARG A 82 6.40 -6.48 2.15
C ARG A 82 7.64 -7.16 1.56
N ARG A 83 7.94 -8.39 2.00
CA ARG A 83 9.05 -9.20 1.51
C ARG A 83 8.85 -9.60 0.05
N LEU A 84 7.64 -10.02 -0.32
CA LEU A 84 7.28 -10.34 -1.70
C LEU A 84 7.45 -9.13 -2.62
N CYS A 85 6.95 -7.95 -2.23
CA CYS A 85 7.13 -6.73 -3.01
C CYS A 85 8.62 -6.43 -3.24
N LYS A 86 9.45 -6.55 -2.20
CA LYS A 86 10.89 -6.32 -2.30
C LYS A 86 11.57 -7.34 -3.23
N ALA A 87 11.20 -8.63 -3.13
CA ALA A 87 11.78 -9.69 -3.93
C ALA A 87 11.36 -9.61 -5.41
N LEU A 88 10.09 -9.36 -5.69
CA LEU A 88 9.54 -9.34 -7.06
C LEU A 88 9.86 -8.05 -7.81
N PHE A 89 9.88 -6.91 -7.10
CA PHE A 89 9.92 -5.60 -7.75
C PHE A 89 11.08 -4.71 -7.28
N GLY A 90 11.99 -5.23 -6.44
CA GLY A 90 13.08 -4.47 -5.85
C GLY A 90 12.65 -3.37 -4.86
N ARG A 91 11.34 -3.26 -4.57
CA ARG A 91 10.75 -2.15 -3.82
C ARG A 91 9.71 -2.62 -2.81
N THR A 92 9.67 -1.95 -1.67
CA THR A 92 8.80 -2.32 -0.54
C THR A 92 7.36 -1.84 -0.70
N GLY A 93 7.14 -0.72 -1.40
CA GLY A 93 5.84 -0.06 -1.49
C GLY A 93 5.46 0.77 -0.26
N SER A 94 4.19 1.16 -0.17
CA SER A 94 3.61 1.93 0.93
C SER A 94 3.21 1.03 2.11
N GLN A 95 3.85 1.24 3.26
CA GLN A 95 3.54 0.47 4.48
C GLN A 95 2.10 0.68 4.93
N TRP A 96 1.60 1.92 4.89
CA TRP A 96 0.23 2.23 5.29
C TRP A 96 -0.80 1.44 4.47
N LEU A 97 -0.64 1.40 3.13
CA LEU A 97 -1.55 0.66 2.26
C LEU A 97 -1.46 -0.86 2.48
N VAL A 98 -0.24 -1.39 2.67
CA VAL A 98 -0.05 -2.82 2.95
C VAL A 98 -0.70 -3.21 4.28
N VAL A 99 -0.52 -2.41 5.33
CA VAL A 99 -1.15 -2.66 6.64
C VAL A 99 -2.66 -2.49 6.56
N GLU A 100 -3.17 -1.52 5.81
CA GLU A 100 -4.60 -1.31 5.66
C GLU A 100 -5.29 -2.48 4.93
N VAL A 101 -4.63 -3.07 3.94
CA VAL A 101 -5.20 -4.17 3.13
C VAL A 101 -5.04 -5.53 3.83
N PHE A 102 -3.88 -5.79 4.43
CA PHE A 102 -3.51 -7.12 4.95
C PHE A 102 -3.39 -7.20 6.47
N GLY A 103 -3.47 -6.07 7.16
CA GLY A 103 -3.35 -6.01 8.62
C GLY A 103 -4.65 -6.38 9.32
N GLU A 104 -4.52 -6.88 10.55
CA GLU A 104 -5.64 -7.10 11.45
C GLU A 104 -5.92 -5.82 12.24
N LYS A 105 -7.17 -5.31 12.19
CA LYS A 105 -7.59 -4.17 13.01
C LYS A 105 -7.41 -4.53 14.48
N GLY A 106 -6.65 -3.71 15.23
CA GLY A 106 -6.43 -3.91 16.67
C GLY A 106 -5.21 -4.75 17.05
N ARG A 107 -4.33 -5.14 16.11
CA ARG A 107 -3.01 -5.69 16.49
C ARG A 107 -2.20 -4.64 17.26
N GLN A 108 -2.13 -4.81 18.57
CA GLN A 108 -1.15 -4.13 19.41
C GLN A 108 0.24 -4.69 19.12
N HIS A 109 1.23 -3.80 19.10
CA HIS A 109 2.63 -4.20 19.07
C HIS A 109 2.95 -4.95 20.36
N ARG A 110 3.08 -6.28 20.29
CA ARG A 110 3.66 -7.07 21.38
C ARG A 110 5.08 -7.42 20.97
N SER A 111 6.02 -6.54 21.30
CA SER A 111 7.42 -6.93 21.45
C SER A 111 7.51 -7.97 22.56
N ALA A 112 8.43 -8.94 22.45
CA ALA A 112 8.66 -9.93 23.49
C ALA A 112 9.06 -9.30 24.85
N ASP A 113 9.58 -8.06 24.84
CA ASP A 113 9.88 -7.24 26.01
C ASP A 113 8.68 -6.48 26.59
N SER A 114 7.51 -6.51 25.94
CA SER A 114 6.30 -5.86 26.45
C SER A 114 5.48 -6.84 27.26
N ASN A 115 6.09 -7.41 28.29
CA ASN A 115 5.34 -8.02 29.37
C ASN A 115 4.99 -6.89 30.35
N PRO A 116 3.72 -6.51 30.55
CA PRO A 116 3.38 -5.76 31.75
C PRO A 116 3.60 -6.74 32.91
N GLU A 117 4.73 -6.59 33.61
CA GLU A 117 4.91 -7.27 34.88
C GLU A 117 3.77 -6.90 35.84
N MET A 118 3.46 -7.90 36.65
CA MET A 118 2.34 -8.06 37.57
C MET A 118 2.18 -6.91 38.57
#